data_AF-A0A2C9LR44-F1
#
_entry.id   AF-A0A2C9LR44-F1
#
_cell.length_a   1.000
_cell.length_b   1.000
_cell.length_c   1.000
_cell.angle_alpha   90.00
_cell.angle_beta   90.00
_cell.angle_gamma   90.00
#
_symmetry.space_group_name_H-M   'P 1'
#
loop_
_entity.id
_entity.type
_entity.pdbx_description
1 polymer ?
#
loop_
_entity_poly.entity_id
_entity_poly.type
_entity_poly.pdbx_seq_one_letter_code
_entity_poly.pdbx_strand_id
1 'polypeptide(L)'
;IATDTKIYIFDILVMKSEAFDAGLRETFENENIKKIIHDCRFIADMLRHQYSTEMKNVFDTQVAKAFTVKSVGLSRYVQNLTNCLRGQLCLTDDQVFKVQDYEYK
;
A
#
# COMPACT_ATOMS: atom_id res chain seq x y z
N ILE A 1 4.43 0.60 -6.99
CA ILE A 1 3.18 -0.13 -7.33
C ILE A 1 3.58 -1.54 -7.76
N ALA A 2 2.84 -2.56 -7.37
CA ALA A 2 3.12 -3.93 -7.78
C ALA A 2 1.89 -4.58 -8.41
N THR A 3 2.12 -5.43 -9.40
CA THR A 3 1.16 -6.45 -9.83
C THR A 3 1.49 -7.77 -9.12
N ASP A 4 0.82 -8.85 -9.49
CA ASP A 4 1.13 -10.21 -9.07
C ASP A 4 2.55 -10.68 -9.46
N THR A 5 3.12 -10.10 -10.51
CA THR A 5 4.31 -10.60 -11.21
C THR A 5 5.43 -9.57 -11.34
N LYS A 6 5.14 -8.29 -11.15
CA LYS A 6 6.11 -7.20 -11.37
C LYS A 6 5.98 -6.11 -10.31
N ILE A 7 7.13 -5.51 -9.97
CA ILE A 7 7.22 -4.34 -9.10
C ILE A 7 7.68 -3.15 -9.95
N TYR A 8 6.98 -2.03 -9.80
CA TYR A 8 7.24 -0.77 -10.47
C TYR A 8 7.55 0.32 -9.43
N ILE A 9 8.67 1.00 -9.61
CA ILE A 9 9.07 2.16 -8.82
C ILE A 9 8.93 3.39 -9.73
N PHE A 10 8.17 4.38 -9.27
CA PHE A 10 7.98 5.65 -9.96
C PHE A 10 8.72 6.73 -9.17
N ASP A 11 9.67 7.40 -9.81
CA ASP A 11 10.37 8.52 -9.20
C ASP A 11 9.49 9.77 -9.25
N ILE A 12 8.63 9.95 -8.24
CA ILE A 12 7.71 11.08 -8.18
C ILE A 12 8.43 12.41 -7.97
N LEU A 13 9.68 12.42 -7.49
CA LEU A 13 10.45 13.67 -7.37
C LEU A 13 10.90 14.19 -8.74
N VAL A 14 11.32 13.27 -9.61
CA VAL A 14 11.69 13.60 -10.99
C VAL A 14 10.44 13.83 -11.84
N MET A 15 9.45 12.94 -11.77
CA MET A 15 8.29 12.95 -12.66
C MET A 15 7.17 13.90 -12.21
N LYS A 16 7.12 14.26 -10.92
CA LYS A 16 6.15 15.21 -10.34
C LYS A 16 4.69 14.87 -10.70
N SER A 17 3.88 15.89 -11.02
CA SER A 17 2.46 15.76 -11.39
C SER A 17 2.26 14.97 -12.68
N GLU A 18 3.23 14.99 -13.58
CA GLU A 18 3.15 14.42 -14.91
C GLU A 18 3.03 12.89 -14.85
N ALA A 19 3.57 12.25 -13.81
CA ALA A 19 3.34 10.82 -13.55
C ALA A 19 1.84 10.50 -13.36
N PHE A 20 1.09 11.41 -12.75
CA PHE A 20 -0.34 11.25 -12.50
C PHE A 20 -1.15 11.45 -13.77
N ASP A 21 -0.80 12.47 -14.55
CA ASP A 21 -1.46 12.77 -15.82
C ASP A 21 -1.14 11.71 -16.90
N ALA A 22 0.01 11.04 -16.80
CA ALA A 22 0.41 9.95 -17.68
C ALA A 22 -0.19 8.56 -17.32
N GLY A 23 -1.08 8.49 -16.32
CA GLY A 23 -1.89 7.28 -16.07
C GLY A 23 -1.94 6.79 -14.62
N LEU A 24 -1.11 7.33 -13.69
CA LEU A 24 -1.26 6.94 -12.28
C LEU A 24 -2.62 7.41 -11.72
N ARG A 25 -3.11 8.60 -12.10
CA ARG A 25 -4.42 9.11 -11.68
C ARG A 25 -5.53 8.16 -12.10
N GLU A 26 -5.57 7.80 -13.39
CA GLU A 26 -6.53 6.85 -13.93
C GLU A 26 -6.47 5.51 -13.17
N THR A 27 -5.26 5.00 -12.88
CA THR A 27 -5.10 3.75 -12.14
C THR A 27 -5.68 3.84 -10.72
N PHE A 28 -5.42 4.92 -9.98
CA PHE A 28 -5.93 5.10 -8.62
C PHE A 28 -7.44 5.37 -8.59
N GLU A 29 -7.98 6.06 -9.58
CA GLU A 29 -9.40 6.41 -9.70
C GLU A 29 -10.26 5.33 -10.35
N ASN A 30 -9.67 4.35 -11.03
CA ASN A 30 -10.42 3.29 -11.72
C ASN A 30 -11.09 2.32 -10.73
N GLU A 31 -12.42 2.24 -10.77
CA GLU A 31 -13.23 1.38 -9.89
C GLU A 31 -13.11 -0.11 -10.24
N ASN A 32 -12.68 -0.46 -11.45
CA ASN A 32 -12.45 -1.85 -11.86
C ASN A 32 -11.10 -2.39 -11.39
N ILE A 33 -10.18 -1.51 -10.97
CA ILE A 33 -8.87 -1.89 -10.44
C ILE A 33 -8.93 -1.81 -8.92
N LYS A 34 -8.80 -2.96 -8.24
CA LYS A 34 -8.73 -3.00 -6.78
C LYS A 34 -7.31 -2.69 -6.30
N LYS A 35 -7.16 -1.63 -5.51
CA LYS A 35 -5.87 -1.26 -4.91
C LYS A 35 -5.73 -1.95 -3.55
N ILE A 36 -4.74 -2.85 -3.43
CA ILE A 36 -4.40 -3.47 -2.15
C ILE A 36 -3.39 -2.57 -1.44
N ILE A 37 -3.79 -2.00 -0.29
CA ILE A 37 -2.95 -1.08 0.49
C ILE A 37 -3.00 -1.50 1.97
N HIS A 38 -1.93 -1.26 2.71
CA HIS A 38 -1.95 -1.37 4.16
C HIS A 38 -1.98 0.03 4.75
N ASP A 39 -3.03 0.37 5.50
CA ASP A 39 -3.20 1.68 6.13
C ASP A 39 -3.17 2.84 5.11
N CYS A 40 -4.25 2.97 4.35
CA CYS A 40 -4.28 3.90 3.22
C CYS A 40 -4.46 5.38 3.61
N ARG A 41 -4.47 5.74 4.89
CA ARG A 41 -4.85 7.09 5.36
C ARG A 41 -3.95 8.19 4.80
N PHE A 42 -2.63 8.06 4.97
CA PHE A 42 -1.69 9.08 4.52
C PHE A 42 -1.56 9.13 3.00
N ILE A 43 -1.58 7.99 2.32
CA ILE A 43 -1.49 7.96 0.86
C ILE A 43 -2.77 8.54 0.21
N ALA A 44 -3.96 8.29 0.79
CA ALA A 44 -5.20 8.93 0.36
C ALA A 44 -5.15 10.44 0.49
N ASP A 45 -4.67 10.93 1.63
CA ASP A 45 -4.55 12.35 1.91
C ASP A 45 -3.58 13.04 0.95
N MET A 46 -2.39 12.46 0.78
CA MET A 46 -1.37 12.93 -0.15
C MET A 46 -1.89 12.98 -1.60
N LEU A 47 -2.48 11.88 -2.09
CA LEU A 47 -3.01 11.80 -3.45
C LEU A 47 -4.06 12.87 -3.72
N ARG A 48 -4.98 13.10 -2.77
CA ARG A 48 -6.05 14.09 -2.94
C ARG A 48 -5.52 15.52 -2.88
N HIS A 49 -4.69 15.84 -1.89
CA HIS A 49 -4.28 17.23 -1.65
C HIS A 49 -3.10 17.68 -2.52
N GLN A 50 -2.17 16.80 -2.86
CA GLN A 50 -0.98 17.16 -3.62
C GLN A 50 -1.11 16.88 -5.12
N TYR A 51 -1.94 15.90 -5.50
CA TYR A 51 -2.03 15.43 -6.89
C TYR A 51 -3.46 15.40 -7.43
N SER A 52 -4.44 15.92 -6.67
CA SER A 52 -5.86 15.95 -7.04
C SER A 52 -6.39 14.59 -7.53
N THR A 53 -5.91 13.51 -6.92
CA THR A 53 -6.23 12.12 -7.30
C THR A 53 -7.03 11.46 -6.19
N GLU A 54 -8.19 10.88 -6.51
CA GLU A 54 -9.05 10.21 -5.53
C GLU A 54 -8.94 8.68 -5.62
N MET A 55 -8.49 8.01 -4.55
CA MET A 55 -8.42 6.55 -4.56
C MET A 55 -9.82 5.92 -4.48
N LYS A 56 -10.14 5.07 -5.47
CA LYS A 56 -11.37 4.28 -5.49
C LYS A 56 -11.09 2.78 -5.34
N ASN A 57 -12.07 1.96 -4.96
CA ASN A 57 -11.94 0.49 -4.84
C ASN A 57 -10.65 0.04 -4.12
N VAL A 58 -10.47 0.51 -2.87
CA VAL A 58 -9.33 0.14 -2.03
C VAL A 58 -9.71 -1.04 -1.14
N PHE A 59 -8.83 -2.04 -1.08
CA PHE A 59 -8.85 -3.05 -0.04
C PHE A 59 -7.73 -2.76 0.96
N ASP A 60 -8.09 -2.22 2.12
CA ASP A 60 -7.15 -1.91 3.20
C ASP A 60 -6.93 -3.14 4.08
N THR A 61 -5.72 -3.69 4.03
CA THR A 61 -5.35 -4.89 4.79
C THR A 61 -5.28 -4.65 6.31
N GLN A 62 -5.02 -3.43 6.77
CA GLN A 62 -5.05 -3.09 8.20
C GLN A 62 -6.49 -3.08 8.71
N VAL A 63 -7.41 -2.50 7.94
CA VAL A 63 -8.85 -2.51 8.26
C VAL A 63 -9.37 -3.96 8.25
N ALA A 64 -9.05 -4.73 7.21
CA ALA A 64 -9.42 -6.14 7.13
C ALA A 64 -8.93 -6.93 8.37
N LYS A 65 -7.67 -6.72 8.79
CA LYS A 65 -7.15 -7.35 10.01
C LYS A 65 -7.91 -6.91 11.25
N ALA A 66 -8.22 -5.63 11.40
CA ALA A 66 -9.00 -5.13 12.54
C ALA A 66 -10.37 -5.83 12.61
N PHE A 67 -11.06 -6.04 11.49
CA PHE A 67 -12.33 -6.77 11.45
C PHE A 67 -12.20 -8.25 11.84
N THR A 68 -11.12 -8.94 11.47
CA THR A 68 -10.90 -10.31 11.96
C THR A 68 -10.73 -10.35 13.48
N VAL A 69 -10.05 -9.36 14.06
CA VAL A 69 -9.88 -9.23 15.52
C VAL A 69 -11.18 -8.83 16.22
N LYS A 70 -12.07 -8.06 15.59
CA LYS A 70 -13.37 -7.70 16.19
C LYS A 70 -14.22 -8.91 16.58
N SER A 71 -14.11 -10.03 15.86
CA SER A 71 -14.78 -11.29 16.23
C SER A 71 -14.36 -11.84 17.60
N VAL A 72 -13.20 -11.38 18.10
CA VAL A 72 -12.58 -11.74 19.39
C VAL A 72 -12.54 -10.56 20.38
N GLY A 73 -13.10 -9.40 20.01
CA GLY A 73 -13.06 -8.15 20.78
C GLY A 73 -12.25 -7.05 20.08
N LEU A 74 -12.72 -5.80 20.14
CA LEU A 74 -12.10 -4.68 19.44
C LEU A 74 -10.78 -4.28 20.14
N SER A 75 -9.64 -4.50 19.48
CA SER A 75 -8.35 -4.00 19.98
C SER A 75 -8.30 -2.48 19.91
N ARG A 76 -7.72 -1.84 20.94
CA ARG A 76 -7.40 -0.41 20.93
C ARG A 76 -6.33 -0.04 19.89
N TYR A 77 -5.55 -1.02 19.46
CA TYR A 77 -4.43 -0.85 18.53
C TYR A 77 -4.66 -1.63 17.24
N VAL A 78 -4.35 -0.99 16.12
CA VAL A 78 -4.28 -1.61 14.80
C VAL A 78 -2.94 -2.29 14.60
N GLN A 79 -2.91 -3.34 13.76
CA GLN A 79 -1.68 -4.06 13.44
C GLN A 79 -0.92 -3.31 12.35
N ASN A 80 0.39 -3.13 12.53
CA ASN A 80 1.26 -2.66 11.47
C ASN A 80 1.49 -3.76 10.41
N LEU A 81 2.08 -3.38 9.27
CA LEU A 81 2.30 -4.30 8.16
C LEU A 81 3.18 -5.48 8.57
N THR A 82 4.28 -5.24 9.29
CA THR A 82 5.19 -6.28 9.77
C THR A 82 4.47 -7.34 10.60
N ASN A 83 3.64 -6.93 11.56
CA ASN A 83 2.89 -7.86 12.39
C ASN A 83 1.78 -8.58 11.61
N CYS A 84 1.15 -7.91 10.64
CA CYS A 84 0.23 -8.57 9.72
C CYS A 84 0.95 -9.66 8.91
N LEU A 85 2.13 -9.37 8.36
CA LEU A 85 2.93 -10.32 7.59
C LEU A 85 3.34 -11.52 8.44
N ARG A 86 3.88 -11.30 9.65
CA ARG A 86 4.22 -12.37 10.60
C ARG A 86 3.00 -13.21 10.95
N GLY A 87 1.88 -12.57 11.30
CA GLY A 87 0.70 -13.26 11.80
C GLY A 87 -0.21 -13.88 10.73
N GLN A 88 -0.05 -13.57 9.45
CA GLN A 88 -0.88 -14.12 8.37
C GLN A 88 -0.11 -15.01 7.41
N LEU A 89 1.19 -14.76 7.23
CA LEU A 89 2.05 -15.51 6.31
C LEU A 89 3.20 -16.24 7.03
N CYS A 90 3.28 -16.16 8.36
CA CYS A 90 4.33 -16.78 9.17
C CYS A 90 5.75 -16.38 8.73
N LEU A 91 5.91 -15.15 8.23
CA LEU A 91 7.22 -14.65 7.80
C LEU A 91 8.12 -14.39 9.01
N THR A 92 9.39 -14.74 8.86
CA THR A 92 10.47 -14.41 9.80
C THR A 92 10.96 -12.98 9.60
N ASP A 93 11.70 -12.45 10.58
CA ASP A 93 12.27 -11.10 10.50
C ASP A 93 13.22 -10.97 9.31
N ASP A 94 14.01 -12.01 9.03
CA ASP A 94 14.91 -12.06 7.88
C ASP A 94 14.17 -11.99 6.55
N GLN A 95 12.93 -12.50 6.48
CA GLN A 95 12.11 -12.44 5.27
C GLN A 95 11.41 -11.08 5.11
N VAL A 96 11.05 -10.41 6.21
CA VAL A 96 10.37 -9.11 6.19
C VAL A 96 11.37 -7.97 5.98
N PHE A 97 12.54 -8.06 6.58
CA PHE A 97 13.57 -7.02 6.57
C PHE A 97 14.76 -7.37 5.70
N LYS A 98 14.63 -8.34 4.78
CA LYS A 98 15.72 -8.70 3.87
C LYS A 98 16.13 -7.48 3.03
N VAL A 99 17.18 -6.80 3.46
CA VAL A 99 17.88 -5.81 2.65
C VAL A 99 18.74 -6.60 1.69
N GLN A 100 18.40 -6.58 0.41
CA GLN A 100 19.38 -6.93 -0.60
C GLN A 100 20.35 -5.76 -0.68
N ASP A 101 21.63 -6.01 -0.40
CA ASP A 101 22.69 -5.06 -0.71
C ASP A 101 22.70 -4.86 -2.23
N TYR A 102 22.01 -3.84 -2.71
CA TYR A 102 22.13 -3.39 -4.09
C TYR A 102 23.43 -2.59 -4.18
N GLU A 103 24.51 -3.22 -4.65
CA GLU A 103 25.65 -2.48 -5.19
C GLU A 103 25.15 -1.67 -6.39
N TYR A 104 25.08 -0.36 -6.24
CA TYR A 104 24.98 0.55 -7.39
C TYR A 104 26.27 0.41 -8.20
N LYS A 105 26.17 -0.26 -9.37
CA LYS A 105 27.19 -0.21 -10.42
C LYS A 105 27.00 1.01 -11.29
#